data_AF-A0A6B2UL16-F1
#
_entry.id   AF-A0A6B2UL16-F1
#
_cell.length_a   1.000
_cell.length_b   1.000
_cell.length_c   1.000
_cell.angle_alpha   90.00
_cell.angle_beta   90.00
_cell.angle_gamma   90.00
#
_symmetry.space_group_name_H-M   'P 1'
#
loop_
_entity.id
_entity.type
_entity.pdbx_description
1 polymer ?
#
loop_
_entity_poly.entity_id
_entity_poly.type
_entity_poly.pdbx_seq_one_letter_code
_entity_poly.pdbx_strand_id
1 'polypeptide(L)' 'ASFLLVRLPGAARVRERLRAAGWAVRRGDTFPGLGEEWLRVAVRDRGTSERFLKEAREIVG' A
#
# COMPACT_ATOMS: atom_id res chain seq x y z
N ALA A 1 -2.05 15.33 -4.90
CA ALA A 1 -2.93 14.19 -5.24
C ALA A 1 -3.40 13.53 -3.95
N SER A 2 -4.61 12.95 -3.94
CA SER A 2 -5.22 12.31 -2.76
C SER A 2 -4.61 10.93 -2.48
N PHE A 3 -4.31 10.65 -1.21
CA PHE A 3 -3.75 9.37 -0.76
C PHE A 3 -4.15 9.08 0.70
N LEU A 4 -3.98 7.81 1.09
CA LEU A 4 -4.09 7.35 2.47
C LEU A 4 -2.72 6.83 2.95
N LEU A 5 -2.44 7.05 4.23
CA LEU A 5 -1.34 6.41 4.94
C LEU A 5 -1.88 5.17 5.66
N VAL A 6 -1.25 4.03 5.43
CA VAL A 6 -1.66 2.75 6.00
C VAL A 6 -0.47 2.18 6.77
N ARG A 7 -0.69 1.87 8.05
CA ARG A 7 0.30 1.21 8.91
C ARG A 7 0.00 -0.28 8.98
N LEU A 8 1.03 -1.11 8.80
CA LEU A 8 0.92 -2.55 8.94
C LEU A 8 2.27 -3.19 9.27
N PRO A 9 2.30 -4.26 10.09
CA PRO A 9 3.51 -5.06 10.28
C PRO A 9 4.02 -5.60 8.94
N GLY A 10 5.35 -5.59 8.75
CA GLY A 10 5.97 -6.14 7.54
C GLY A 10 5.66 -5.38 6.25
N ALA A 11 5.35 -4.08 6.33
CA ALA A 11 4.98 -3.23 5.19
C ALA A 11 5.97 -3.29 4.01
N ALA A 12 7.28 -3.45 4.26
CA ALA A 12 8.28 -3.65 3.21
C ALA A 12 8.00 -4.92 2.38
N ARG A 13 7.77 -6.06 3.05
CA ARG A 13 7.42 -7.34 2.41
C ARG A 13 6.08 -7.25 1.69
N VAL A 14 5.09 -6.59 2.29
CA VAL A 14 3.78 -6.37 1.65
C VAL A 14 3.92 -5.54 0.38
N ARG A 15 4.72 -4.46 0.41
CA ARG A 15 5.01 -3.62 -0.77
C ARG A 15 5.66 -4.44 -1.89
N GLU A 16 6.60 -5.31 -1.58
CA GLU A 16 7.25 -6.19 -2.56
C GLU A 16 6.27 -7.18 -3.18
N ARG A 17 5.44 -7.84 -2.36
CA ARG A 17 4.39 -8.75 -2.84
C ARG A 17 3.36 -8.02 -3.72
N LEU A 18 2.92 -6.84 -3.31
CA LEU A 18 2.04 -5.98 -4.12
C LEU A 18 2.70 -5.64 -5.46
N ARG A 19 3.99 -5.29 -5.45
CA ARG A 19 4.75 -4.98 -6.66
C ARG A 19 4.83 -6.19 -7.60
N ALA A 20 5.07 -7.37 -7.06
CA ALA A 20 5.06 -8.63 -7.82
C ALA A 20 3.67 -8.92 -8.43
N ALA A 21 2.59 -8.56 -7.73
CA ALA A 21 1.22 -8.63 -8.22
C ALA A 21 0.82 -7.46 -9.17
N GLY A 22 1.78 -6.62 -9.58
CA GLY A 22 1.55 -5.51 -10.51
C GLY A 22 1.09 -4.19 -9.87
N TRP A 23 0.93 -4.14 -8.55
CA TRP A 23 0.49 -2.94 -7.82
C TRP A 23 1.67 -2.12 -7.31
N ALA A 24 1.73 -0.85 -7.69
CA ALA A 24 2.73 0.08 -7.17
C ALA A 24 2.17 0.89 -6.00
N VAL A 25 2.72 0.69 -4.80
CA VAL A 25 2.52 1.55 -3.62
C VAL A 25 3.85 2.17 -3.20
N ARG A 26 3.79 3.30 -2.49
CA ARG A 26 4.99 4.04 -2.07
C ARG A 26 5.26 3.85 -0.59
N ARG A 27 6.49 4.11 -0.16
CA ARG A 27 6.84 4.16 1.26
C ARG A 27 6.19 5.36 1.94
N GLY A 28 5.80 5.17 3.20
CA GLY A 28 5.35 6.23 4.11
C GLY A 28 6.48 6.76 4.99
N ASP A 29 7.55 5.99 5.20
CA ASP A 29 8.75 6.35 5.97
C ASP A 29 9.46 7.64 5.49
N THR A 30 9.13 8.14 4.31
CA THR A 30 9.63 9.42 3.79
C THR A 30 8.97 10.63 4.44
N PHE A 31 7.89 10.46 5.19
CA PHE A 31 7.26 11.55 5.95
C PHE A 31 7.84 11.63 7.36
N PRO A 32 8.09 12.84 7.89
CA PRO A 32 8.59 13.02 9.26
C PRO A 32 7.72 12.31 10.30
N GLY A 33 8.35 11.49 11.14
CA GLY A 33 7.69 10.78 12.24
C GLY A 33 7.06 9.43 11.86
N LEU A 34 7.16 8.98 10.61
CA LEU A 34 6.68 7.65 10.18
C LEU A 34 7.86 6.68 9.97
N GLY A 35 7.69 5.44 10.40
CA GLY A 35 8.66 4.36 10.18
C GLY A 35 8.37 3.51 8.94
N GLU A 36 9.18 2.47 8.74
CA GLU A 36 9.10 1.54 7.61
C GLU A 36 7.79 0.74 7.54
N GLU A 37 7.00 0.73 8.62
CA GLU A 37 5.68 0.10 8.70
C GLU A 37 4.58 0.86 7.95
N TRP A 38 4.88 2.04 7.40
CA TRP A 38 3.91 2.88 6.70
C TRP A 38 4.02 2.76 5.18
N LEU A 39 2.86 2.60 4.53
CA LEU A 39 2.70 2.69 3.08
C LEU A 39 1.82 3.90 2.72
N ARG A 40 2.14 4.51 1.57
CA ARG A 40 1.31 5.54 0.94
C ARG A 40 0.56 4.95 -0.24
N VAL A 41 -0.76 4.89 -0.13
CA VAL A 41 -1.67 4.33 -1.13
C VAL A 41 -2.43 5.46 -1.81
N ALA A 42 -2.30 5.58 -3.13
CA ALA A 42 -3.02 6.61 -3.89
C ALA A 42 -4.52 6.29 -3.96
N VAL A 43 -5.37 7.30 -3.81
CA VAL A 43 -6.81 7.16 -4.09
C VAL A 43 -7.01 7.15 -5.60
N ARG A 44 -7.74 6.15 -6.10
CA ARG A 44 -8.05 5.95 -7.53
C ARG A 44 -9.56 5.90 -7.72
N ASP A 45 -9.99 5.73 -8.97
CA ASP A 45 -11.40 5.44 -9.26
C ASP A 45 -11.86 4.17 -8.52
N ARG A 46 -13.18 4.02 -8.40
CA ARG A 46 -13.79 2.92 -7.65
C ARG A 46 -13.32 1.55 -8.15
N GLY A 47 -13.35 1.31 -9.47
CA GLY A 47 -13.01 0.00 -10.04
C GLY A 47 -11.53 -0.37 -9.83
N THR A 48 -10.62 0.61 -9.92
CA THR A 48 -9.21 0.39 -9.57
C THR A 48 -9.04 0.10 -8.08
N SER A 49 -9.73 0.84 -7.21
CA SER A 49 -9.65 0.66 -5.76
C SER A 49 -10.22 -0.70 -5.33
N GLU A 50 -11.32 -1.15 -5.92
CA GLU A 50 -11.91 -2.47 -5.63
C GLU A 50 -10.98 -3.62 -6.05
N ARG A 51 -10.38 -3.54 -7.23
CA ARG A 51 -9.38 -4.53 -7.69
C ARG A 51 -8.15 -4.55 -6.80
N PHE A 52 -7.64 -3.38 -6.42
CA PHE A 52 -6.53 -3.27 -5.46
C PHE A 52 -6.88 -3.91 -4.12
N LEU A 53 -8.07 -3.63 -3.57
CA LEU A 53 -8.51 -4.17 -2.30
C LEU A 53 -8.72 -5.68 -2.32
N LYS A 54 -9.14 -6.26 -3.45
CA LYS A 54 -9.23 -7.72 -3.62
C LYS A 54 -7.85 -8.36 -3.48
N GLU A 55 -6.88 -7.92 -4.28
CA GLU A 55 -5.52 -8.50 -4.25
C GLU A 55 -4.77 -8.19 -2.95
N ALA A 56 -4.96 -7.00 -2.39
CA ALA A 56 -4.31 -6.61 -1.14
C ALA A 56 -4.76 -7.47 0.05
N ARG A 57 -6.02 -7.95 0.08
CA ARG A 57 -6.50 -8.85 1.13
C ARG A 57 -5.73 -10.18 1.15
N GLU A 58 -5.50 -10.78 -0.01
CA GLU A 58 -4.74 -12.03 -0.15
C GLU A 58 -3.24 -11.87 0.21
N ILE A 59 -2.72 -10.65 0.09
CA ILE A 59 -1.31 -10.35 0.39
C ILE A 59 -1.09 -9.99 1.87
N VAL A 60 -2.07 -9.35 2.49
CA VAL A 60 -1.98 -8.88 3.88
C VAL A 60 -2.46 -9.94 4.87
N GLY A 61 -3.44 -10.76 4.49
CA GLY A 61 -3.80 -11.99 5.22
C GLY A 61 -2.65 -12.98 5.28
#